data_AF-A0A0F2HCK5-F1
#
_entry.id   AF-A0A0F2HCK5-F1
#
_cell.length_a   1.000
_cell.length_b   1.000
_cell.length_c   1.000
_cell.angle_alpha   90.00
_cell.angle_beta   90.00
_cell.angle_gamma   90.00
#
_symmetry.space_group_name_H-M   'P 1'
#
loop_
_entity.id
_entity.type
_entity.pdbx_description
1 polymer ?
#
loop_
_entity_poly.entity_id
_entity_poly.type
_entity_poly.pdbx_seq_one_letter_code
_entity_poly.pdbx_strand_id
1 'polypeptide(L)' 'TEVDDGIETTFYGSSFITDHTGAKIAEAPREGETIIYAEIALAATAKARHAWALFRGGRPDL' A
#
# COMPACT_ATOMS: atom_id res chain seq x y z
N THR A 1 7.66 21.47 -1.86
CA THR A 1 6.88 22.01 -2.99
C THR A 1 7.72 21.90 -4.24
N GLU A 2 7.11 21.49 -5.34
CA GLU A 2 7.72 21.45 -6.67
C GLU A 2 6.92 22.38 -7.59
N VAL A 3 7.63 23.12 -8.44
CA VAL A 3 7.04 24.04 -9.41
C VAL A 3 7.52 23.65 -10.79
N ASP A 4 6.58 23.38 -11.70
CA ASP A 4 6.84 23.07 -13.10
C ASP A 4 5.84 23.80 -13.99
N ASP A 5 6.32 24.48 -15.03
CA ASP A 5 5.54 25.29 -15.98
C ASP A 5 4.53 26.28 -15.33
N GLY A 6 4.91 26.87 -14.19
CA GLY A 6 4.05 27.79 -13.42
C GLY A 6 2.97 27.12 -12.57
N ILE A 7 2.94 25.78 -12.53
CA ILE A 7 2.05 24.99 -11.68
C ILE A 7 2.81 24.60 -10.41
N GLU A 8 2.24 24.92 -9.25
CA GLU A 8 2.79 24.59 -7.94
C GLU A 8 2.10 23.35 -7.36
N THR A 9 2.89 22.36 -6.94
CA THR A 9 2.41 21.15 -6.27
C THR A 9 3.12 20.93 -4.94
N THR A 10 2.36 20.57 -3.90
CA THR A 10 2.90 20.17 -2.59
C THR A 10 2.68 18.68 -2.38
N PHE A 11 3.77 17.91 -2.37
CA PHE A 11 3.72 16.51 -1.95
C PHE A 11 3.40 16.40 -0.46
N TYR A 12 2.53 15.47 -0.10
CA TYR A 12 1.98 15.34 1.25
C TYR A 12 2.52 14.11 2.01
N GLY A 13 3.65 13.56 1.56
CA GLY A 13 4.26 12.38 2.15
C GLY A 13 3.26 11.23 2.29
N SER A 14 3.10 10.70 3.50
CA SER A 14 2.09 9.68 3.83
C SER A 14 2.31 8.33 3.13
N SER A 15 3.55 8.00 2.73
CA SER A 15 3.90 6.65 2.27
C SER A 15 3.54 5.62 3.35
N PHE A 16 2.98 4.48 2.98
CA PHE A 16 2.57 3.47 3.95
C PHE A 16 2.74 2.05 3.41
N ILE A 17 2.77 1.08 4.32
CA ILE A 17 2.79 -0.35 4.01
C ILE A 17 1.54 -0.98 4.64
N THR A 18 0.86 -1.84 3.88
CA THR A 18 -0.27 -2.63 4.38
C THR A 18 0.03 -4.11 4.43
N ASP A 19 -0.73 -4.83 5.25
CA ASP A 19 -0.82 -6.28 5.16
C ASP A 19 -1.85 -6.75 4.11
N HIS A 20 -1.99 -8.06 3.98
CA HIS A 20 -2.90 -8.70 3.01
C HIS A 20 -4.40 -8.49 3.30
N THR A 21 -4.75 -7.90 4.44
CA THR A 21 -6.12 -7.53 4.80
C THR A 21 -6.41 -6.05 4.50
N GLY A 22 -5.38 -5.27 4.17
CA GLY A 22 -5.46 -3.82 3.96
C GLY A 22 -5.16 -3.00 5.22
N ALA A 23 -4.80 -3.64 6.34
CA ALA A 23 -4.41 -2.91 7.55
C ALA A 23 -3.07 -2.21 7.33
N LYS A 24 -2.96 -0.92 7.68
CA LYS A 24 -1.68 -0.18 7.64
C LYS A 24 -0.78 -0.67 8.77
N ILE A 25 0.37 -1.23 8.42
CA ILE A 25 1.36 -1.79 9.36
C ILE A 25 2.60 -0.89 9.51
N ALA A 26 2.78 0.08 8.62
CA ALA A 26 3.75 1.17 8.77
C ALA A 26 3.27 2.40 7.97
N GLU A 27 3.57 3.61 8.44
CA GLU A 27 3.19 4.87 7.79
C GLU A 27 4.23 5.95 8.07
N ALA A 28 4.61 6.66 7.02
CA ALA A 28 5.48 7.82 7.08
C ALA A 28 4.66 9.09 7.39
N PRO A 29 5.24 10.10 8.05
CA PRO A 29 4.59 11.38 8.27
C PRO A 29 4.25 12.09 6.94
N ARG A 30 3.43 13.15 7.03
CA ARG A 30 3.12 13.99 5.85
C ARG A 30 4.30 14.85 5.42
N GLU A 31 5.20 15.13 6.35
CA GLU A 31 6.35 16.03 6.18
C GLU A 31 7.62 15.39 6.74
N GLY A 32 8.76 15.75 6.16
CA GLY A 32 10.07 15.23 6.57
C GLY A 32 10.46 13.94 5.88
N GLU A 33 11.76 13.72 5.79
CA GLU A 33 12.32 12.48 5.24
C GLU A 33 12.21 11.37 6.30
N THR A 34 11.76 10.19 5.90
CA THR A 34 11.57 9.07 6.81
C THR A 34 11.72 7.76 6.06
N ILE A 35 12.36 6.78 6.70
CA ILE A 35 12.39 5.40 6.22
C ILE A 35 11.45 4.57 7.08
N ILE A 36 10.53 3.86 6.44
CA ILE A 36 9.58 2.94 7.10
C ILE A 36 9.91 1.49 6.74
N TYR A 37 9.70 0.59 7.69
CA TYR A 37 9.94 -0.85 7.55
C TYR A 37 8.77 -1.63 8.11
N ALA A 38 8.51 -2.81 7.56
CA ALA A 38 7.54 -3.76 8.09
C ALA A 38 7.94 -5.19 7.76
N GLU A 39 7.60 -6.13 8.65
CA GLU A 39 7.76 -7.57 8.40
C GLU A 39 6.46 -8.16 7.85
N ILE A 40 6.57 -8.97 6.80
CA ILE A 40 5.40 -9.62 6.17
C ILE A 40 5.61 -11.13 6.17
N ALA A 41 4.74 -11.85 6.86
CA ALA A 41 4.71 -13.31 6.86
C ALA A 41 4.10 -13.85 5.55
N LEU A 42 4.93 -14.04 4.53
CA LEU A 42 4.49 -14.48 3.19
C LEU A 42 3.71 -15.79 3.19
N ALA A 43 4.08 -16.75 4.05
CA ALA A 43 3.39 -18.04 4.17
C ALA A 43 1.95 -17.86 4.70
N ALA A 44 1.75 -17.00 5.69
CA ALA A 44 0.43 -16.70 6.24
C ALA A 44 -0.45 -15.97 5.21
N THR A 45 0.12 -14.96 4.53
CA THR A 45 -0.54 -14.23 3.44
C THR A 45 -0.96 -15.17 2.30
N ALA A 46 -0.09 -16.10 1.88
CA ALA A 46 -0.43 -17.08 0.86
C ALA A 46 -1.61 -17.97 1.30
N LYS A 47 -1.58 -18.48 2.54
CA LYS A 47 -2.68 -19.28 3.11
C LYS A 47 -4.00 -18.50 3.11
N ALA A 48 -3.98 -17.24 3.57
CA ALA A 48 -5.16 -16.38 3.59
C ALA A 48 -5.72 -16.15 2.17
N ARG A 49 -4.85 -15.88 1.19
CA ARG A 49 -5.21 -15.71 -0.22
C ARG A 49 -5.89 -16.96 -0.80
N HIS A 50 -5.39 -18.15 -0.49
CA HIS A 50 -5.98 -19.41 -0.97
C HIS A 50 -7.32 -19.73 -0.30
N ALA A 51 -7.48 -19.37 0.97
CA ALA A 51 -8.74 -19.55 1.69
C ALA A 51 -9.85 -18.66 1.11
N TRP A 52 -9.52 -17.44 0.66
CA TRP A 52 -10.51 -16.50 0.16
C TRP A 52 -11.00 -16.87 -1.25
N ALA A 53 -12.31 -17.05 -1.40
CA ALA A 53 -12.93 -17.41 -2.69
C ALA A 53 -12.91 -16.29 -3.75
N LEU A 54 -12.47 -15.08 -3.38
CA LEU A 54 -12.38 -13.92 -4.27
C LEU A 54 -11.63 -14.22 -5.56
N PHE A 55 -10.50 -14.94 -5.47
CA PHE A 55 -9.67 -15.30 -6.62
C PHE A 55 -10.24 -16.42 -7.50
N ARG A 56 -11.29 -17.11 -7.02
CA ARG A 56 -12.02 -18.15 -7.79
C ARG A 56 -13.32 -17.63 -8.40
N GLY A 57 -13.80 -16.48 -7.94
CA GLY A 57 -15.06 -15.86 -8.37
C GLY A 57 -14.93 -14.77 -9.42
N GLY A 58 -13.71 -14.48 -9.90
CA GLY A 58 -13.51 -13.54 -11.00
C GLY A 58 -14.23 -14.02 -12.26
N ARG A 59 -14.89 -13.11 -12.97
CA ARG A 59 -15.50 -13.30 -14.28
C ARG A 59 -14.62 -12.59 -15.32
N PRO A 60 -13.59 -13.25 -15.87
CA PRO A 60 -12.63 -12.59 -16.77
C PRO A 60 -13.22 -12.21 -18.12
N ASP A 61 -14.38 -12.79 -18.43
CA ASP A 61 -15.19 -12.61 -19.64
C ASP A 61 -16.14 -11.40 -19.57
N LEU A 62 -16.36 -10.83 -18.38
CA LEU A 62 -17.17 -9.63 -18.15
C LEU A 62 -16.28 -8.39 -18.04
#